data_AF-A0A263DV34-F1
#
_entry.id   AF-A0A263DV34-F1
#
_cell.length_a   1.000
_cell.length_b   1.000
_cell.length_c   1.000
_cell.angle_alpha   90.00
_cell.angle_beta   90.00
_cell.angle_gamma   90.00
#
_symmetry.space_group_name_H-M   'P 1'
#
loop_
_entity.id
_entity.type
_entity.pdbx_description
1 polymer ?
#
loop_
_entity_poly.entity_id
_entity_poly.type
_entity_poly.pdbx_seq_one_letter_code
_entity_poly.pdbx_strand_id
1 'polypeptide(L)'
;MPRRLLALPVAALILAGCAGQEAPPPAPDTTPPQVTFAVGGTSAVARPTQYCDLRLTDCTADPAAPVALPVPPDTPVVVTVPPEIAETPWQVVFSYRDTTGAQVDQRSPVFPPNAPGLELAPDEQSRYWTLQLPTPDAQLVTAEVQQYGPPPQANPETGEIDFPIRASWVLTATS
;
A
#
# COMPACT_ATOMS: atom_id res chain seq x y z
N MET A 1 -42.27 -73.50 36.16
CA MET A 1 -42.33 -73.34 34.70
C MET A 1 -41.83 -71.94 34.34
N PRO A 2 -40.97 -71.81 33.33
CA PRO A 2 -40.09 -70.65 33.15
C PRO A 2 -40.76 -69.54 32.33
N ARG A 3 -40.38 -68.29 32.56
CA ARG A 3 -40.18 -67.36 31.45
C ARG A 3 -39.08 -66.36 31.80
N ARG A 4 -37.88 -66.72 31.37
CA ARG A 4 -36.76 -65.80 31.18
C ARG A 4 -37.23 -64.72 30.20
N LEU A 5 -37.18 -63.45 30.62
CA LEU A 5 -37.19 -62.33 29.69
C LEU A 5 -35.87 -61.60 29.86
N LEU A 6 -35.16 -61.55 28.73
CA LEU A 6 -33.81 -61.07 28.58
C LEU A 6 -33.68 -59.60 28.93
N ALA A 7 -32.62 -59.27 29.65
CA ALA A 7 -32.09 -57.92 29.75
C ALA A 7 -31.54 -57.49 28.38
N LEU A 8 -31.98 -56.32 27.91
CA LEU A 8 -31.38 -55.61 26.78
C LEU A 8 -30.88 -54.26 27.30
N PRO A 9 -29.57 -53.98 27.25
CA PRO A 9 -29.02 -52.71 27.67
C PRO A 9 -29.27 -51.69 26.55
N VAL A 10 -30.08 -50.66 26.82
CA VAL A 10 -30.17 -49.49 25.95
C VAL A 10 -28.95 -48.63 26.24
N ALA A 11 -27.87 -48.85 25.50
CA ALA A 11 -26.71 -47.97 25.49
C ALA A 11 -27.08 -46.69 24.72
N ALA A 12 -27.34 -45.61 25.46
CA ALA A 12 -27.46 -44.27 24.89
C ALA A 12 -26.06 -43.77 24.50
N LEU A 13 -25.67 -43.93 23.24
CA LEU A 13 -24.54 -43.20 22.66
C LEU A 13 -24.95 -41.74 22.48
N ILE A 14 -24.53 -40.89 23.42
CA ILE A 14 -24.56 -39.44 23.26
C ILE A 14 -23.43 -39.08 22.30
N LEU A 15 -23.75 -38.98 21.01
CA LEU A 15 -22.88 -38.35 20.03
C LEU A 15 -22.80 -36.86 20.37
N ALA A 16 -21.74 -36.46 21.09
CA ALA A 16 -21.33 -35.07 21.18
C ALA A 16 -20.87 -34.63 19.79
N GLY A 17 -21.81 -34.08 19.01
CA GLY A 17 -21.50 -33.39 17.77
C GLY A 17 -20.71 -32.14 18.11
N CYS A 18 -19.39 -32.20 17.95
CA CYS A 18 -18.57 -31.02 17.71
C CYS A 18 -18.93 -30.47 16.32
N ALA A 19 -20.14 -29.94 16.19
CA ALA A 19 -20.52 -29.17 15.02
C ALA A 19 -19.62 -27.94 14.98
N GLY A 20 -18.87 -27.82 13.90
CA GLY A 20 -17.84 -26.82 13.70
C GLY A 20 -18.34 -25.43 14.04
N GLN A 21 -17.78 -24.87 15.11
CA GLN A 21 -17.73 -23.44 15.24
C GLN A 21 -16.61 -23.01 14.29
N GLU A 22 -16.99 -22.70 13.05
CA GLU A 22 -16.14 -21.99 12.11
C GLU A 22 -15.56 -20.80 12.88
N ALA A 23 -14.25 -20.84 13.12
CA ALA A 23 -13.57 -19.71 13.72
C ALA A 23 -13.94 -18.49 12.86
N PRO A 24 -14.32 -17.35 13.48
CA PRO A 24 -14.52 -16.13 12.72
C PRO A 24 -13.32 -15.94 11.79
N PRO A 25 -13.51 -15.56 10.52
CA PRO A 25 -12.39 -15.26 9.65
C PRO A 25 -11.46 -14.29 10.38
N PRO A 26 -10.14 -14.45 10.27
CA PRO A 26 -9.21 -13.57 10.94
C PRO A 26 -9.61 -12.12 10.64
N ALA A 27 -9.66 -11.28 11.68
CA ALA A 27 -9.94 -9.87 11.50
C ALA A 27 -9.00 -9.31 10.42
N PRO A 28 -9.48 -8.45 9.52
CA PRO A 28 -8.62 -7.87 8.50
C PRO A 28 -7.40 -7.24 9.17
N ASP A 29 -6.22 -7.47 8.60
CA ASP A 29 -5.01 -6.80 9.05
C ASP A 29 -5.25 -5.30 8.96
N THR A 30 -5.17 -4.62 10.11
CA THR A 30 -5.43 -3.18 10.23
C THR A 30 -4.16 -2.37 10.06
N THR A 31 -3.02 -3.04 9.83
CA THR A 31 -1.74 -2.39 9.61
C THR A 31 -1.76 -1.68 8.26
N PRO A 32 -1.51 -0.36 8.20
CA PRO A 32 -1.42 0.34 6.92
C PRO A 32 -0.29 -0.24 6.04
N PRO A 33 -0.49 -0.33 4.71
CA PRO A 33 0.52 -0.87 3.81
C PRO A 33 1.78 0.01 3.81
N GLN A 34 2.92 -0.61 3.51
CA GLN A 34 4.22 0.05 3.50
C GLN A 34 4.80 0.04 2.09
N VAL A 35 5.49 1.12 1.71
CA VAL A 35 6.15 1.27 0.41
C VAL A 35 7.64 1.11 0.61
N THR A 36 8.30 0.36 -0.27
CA THR A 36 9.77 0.26 -0.26
C THR A 36 10.36 1.17 -1.32
N PHE A 37 11.29 2.03 -0.91
CA PHE A 37 12.16 2.77 -1.81
C PHE A 37 13.54 2.12 -1.82
N ALA A 38 14.11 1.89 -2.99
CA ALA A 38 15.47 1.34 -3.14
C ALA A 38 16.32 2.17 -4.09
N VAL A 39 17.57 2.41 -3.69
CA VAL A 39 18.55 3.25 -4.38
C VAL A 39 19.93 2.61 -4.26
N GLY A 40 20.55 2.30 -5.40
CA GLY A 40 21.95 1.81 -5.44
C GLY A 40 22.24 0.59 -4.54
N GLY A 41 21.26 -0.29 -4.30
CA GLY A 41 21.40 -1.46 -3.43
C GLY A 41 21.06 -1.24 -1.95
N THR A 42 20.73 0.00 -1.55
CA THR A 42 20.16 0.31 -0.23
C THR A 42 18.66 0.48 -0.34
N SER A 43 17.90 0.13 0.70
CA SER A 43 16.46 0.35 0.73
C SER A 43 15.97 0.89 2.06
N ALA A 44 14.83 1.57 2.02
CA ALA A 44 14.07 2.01 3.18
C ALA A 44 12.59 1.68 2.99
N VAL A 45 11.94 1.27 4.07
CA VAL A 45 10.52 0.94 4.08
C VAL A 45 9.76 2.07 4.74
N ALA A 46 8.95 2.78 3.96
CA ALA A 46 8.14 3.90 4.42
C ALA A 46 6.79 3.40 4.94
N ARG A 47 6.44 3.89 6.13
CA ARG A 47 5.05 3.89 6.62
C ARG A 47 4.30 5.08 6.00
N PRO A 48 2.97 5.08 5.97
CA PRO A 48 2.26 6.21 5.41
C PRO A 48 2.42 7.45 6.29
N THR A 49 2.71 8.59 5.66
CA THR A 49 2.69 9.92 6.30
C THR A 49 1.28 10.40 6.58
N GLN A 50 0.34 9.97 5.74
CA GLN A 50 -1.10 10.10 5.95
C GLN A 50 -1.75 8.79 5.53
N TYR A 51 -2.74 8.32 6.30
CA TYR A 51 -3.55 7.16 5.97
C TYR A 51 -4.99 7.34 6.44
N CYS A 52 -5.92 7.33 5.50
CA CYS A 52 -7.35 7.40 5.75
C CYS A 52 -8.05 6.09 5.39
N ASP A 53 -9.16 5.81 6.06
CA ASP A 53 -10.10 4.78 5.61
C ASP A 53 -10.65 5.09 4.20
N LEU A 54 -11.36 4.12 3.60
CA LEU A 54 -11.88 4.26 2.24
C LEU A 54 -12.90 5.39 2.09
N ARG A 55 -13.54 5.83 3.18
CA ARG A 55 -14.53 6.92 3.18
C ARG A 55 -13.93 8.29 3.50
N LEU A 56 -12.63 8.35 3.79
CA LEU A 56 -11.92 9.55 4.24
C LEU A 56 -12.49 10.17 5.51
N THR A 57 -13.11 9.36 6.38
CA THR A 57 -13.67 9.80 7.66
C THR A 57 -12.69 9.61 8.81
N ASP A 58 -11.87 8.56 8.74
CA ASP A 58 -10.92 8.23 9.79
C ASP A 58 -9.50 8.32 9.23
N CYS A 59 -8.84 9.45 9.47
CA CYS A 59 -7.51 9.75 8.98
C CYS A 59 -6.49 9.81 10.14
N THR A 60 -5.35 9.18 9.91
CA THR A 60 -4.17 9.30 10.78
C THR A 60 -3.03 9.94 9.99
N ALA A 61 -2.21 10.72 10.68
CA ALA A 61 -1.00 11.31 10.13
C ALA A 61 0.18 10.95 11.02
N ASP A 62 1.31 10.62 10.39
CA ASP A 62 2.58 10.38 11.08
C ASP A 62 3.66 11.25 10.44
N PRO A 63 3.97 12.42 11.03
CA PRO A 63 4.99 13.32 10.49
C PRO A 63 6.41 12.74 10.58
N ALA A 64 6.62 11.66 11.34
CA ALA A 64 7.90 10.95 11.45
C ALA A 64 8.00 9.73 10.52
N ALA A 65 6.97 9.46 9.71
CA ALA A 65 6.98 8.38 8.74
C ALA A 65 7.83 8.59 7.47
N PRO A 66 8.19 9.82 7.03
CA PRO A 66 9.09 9.97 5.89
C PRO A 66 10.41 9.24 6.13
N VAL A 67 10.90 8.54 5.10
CA VAL A 67 12.22 7.90 5.13
C VAL A 67 13.22 8.72 4.35
N ALA A 68 14.50 8.54 4.68
CA ALA A 68 15.60 9.22 3.99
C ALA A 68 16.56 8.20 3.38
N LEU A 69 16.97 8.43 2.13
CA LEU A 69 18.04 7.68 1.47
C LEU A 69 18.98 8.66 0.74
N PRO A 70 20.29 8.36 0.70
CA PRO A 70 21.19 9.06 -0.21
C PRO A 70 20.81 8.71 -1.65
N VAL A 71 20.55 9.73 -2.47
CA VAL A 71 20.22 9.56 -3.89
C VAL A 71 21.23 10.33 -4.73
N PRO A 72 22.34 9.68 -5.14
CA PRO A 72 23.32 10.32 -6.00
C PRO A 72 22.69 10.71 -7.35
N PRO A 73 23.25 11.72 -8.04
CA PRO A 73 22.91 12.00 -9.43
C PRO A 73 23.00 10.73 -10.29
N ASP A 74 22.18 10.69 -11.35
CA ASP A 74 22.07 9.58 -12.29
C ASP A 74 21.74 8.21 -11.66
N THR A 75 21.27 8.19 -10.41
CA THR A 75 20.88 6.95 -9.72
C THR A 75 19.36 6.82 -9.69
N PRO A 76 18.78 5.77 -10.30
CA PRO A 76 17.34 5.56 -10.28
C PRO A 76 16.85 5.18 -8.88
N VAL A 77 15.61 5.56 -8.59
CA VAL A 77 14.88 5.10 -7.40
C VAL A 77 13.86 4.05 -7.81
N VAL A 78 13.98 2.84 -7.26
CA VAL A 78 12.96 1.81 -7.43
C VAL A 78 11.91 1.97 -6.34
N VAL A 79 10.66 2.10 -6.74
CA VAL A 79 9.50 2.24 -5.86
C VAL A 79 8.70 0.94 -5.94
N THR A 80 8.68 0.18 -4.85
CA THR A 80 7.92 -1.06 -4.73
C THR A 80 6.69 -0.85 -3.86
N VAL A 81 5.53 -1.16 -4.41
CA VAL A 81 4.23 -1.04 -3.74
C VAL A 81 3.59 -2.43 -3.55
N PRO A 82 2.98 -2.69 -2.38
CA PRO A 82 2.32 -3.97 -2.11
C PRO A 82 0.94 -4.02 -2.80
N PRO A 83 0.29 -5.20 -2.83
CA PRO A 83 -0.99 -5.41 -3.51
C PRO A 83 -2.09 -4.40 -3.14
N GLU A 84 -2.18 -4.02 -1.87
CA GLU A 84 -3.19 -3.09 -1.34
C GLU A 84 -3.12 -1.71 -1.99
N ILE A 85 -1.96 -1.36 -2.56
CA ILE A 85 -1.75 -0.14 -3.35
C ILE A 85 -1.85 -0.46 -4.84
N ALA A 86 -1.17 -1.51 -5.31
CA ALA A 86 -1.12 -1.88 -6.73
C ALA A 86 -2.50 -2.19 -7.34
N GLU A 87 -3.45 -2.67 -6.54
CA GLU A 87 -4.83 -2.99 -6.95
C GLU A 87 -5.76 -1.76 -6.93
N THR A 88 -5.23 -0.57 -6.68
CA THR A 88 -5.97 0.70 -6.66
C THR A 88 -5.35 1.70 -7.63
N PRO A 89 -6.00 2.83 -7.95
CA PRO A 89 -5.32 3.92 -8.65
C PRO A 89 -4.26 4.58 -7.76
N TRP A 90 -3.06 4.77 -8.28
CA TRP A 90 -1.96 5.44 -7.56
C TRP A 90 -0.99 6.15 -8.50
N GLN A 91 -0.10 6.98 -7.96
CA GLN A 91 0.96 7.66 -8.71
C GLN A 91 2.18 7.91 -7.83
N VAL A 92 3.30 8.30 -8.45
CA VAL A 92 4.45 8.89 -7.77
C VAL A 92 4.56 10.35 -8.15
N VAL A 93 4.51 11.25 -7.17
CA VAL A 93 4.86 12.67 -7.35
C VAL A 93 6.26 12.89 -6.82
N PHE A 94 7.06 13.74 -7.46
CA PHE A 94 8.43 13.96 -7.06
C PHE A 94 8.91 15.35 -7.43
N SER A 95 9.86 15.85 -6.65
CA SER A 95 10.55 17.10 -6.93
C SER A 95 12.03 16.83 -7.08
N TYR A 96 12.68 17.52 -8.01
CA TYR A 96 14.11 17.44 -8.20
C TYR A 96 14.69 18.84 -8.47
N ARG A 97 15.99 19.00 -8.27
CA ARG A 97 16.75 20.18 -8.69
C ARG A 97 17.35 19.90 -10.07
N ASP A 98 17.10 20.78 -11.02
CA ASP A 98 17.70 20.71 -12.34
C ASP A 98 19.15 21.23 -12.36
N THR A 99 19.78 21.25 -13.53
CA THR A 99 21.17 21.71 -13.70
C THR A 99 21.39 23.20 -13.42
N THR A 100 20.32 23.99 -13.36
CA THR A 100 20.35 25.40 -12.96
C THR A 100 20.18 25.59 -11.45
N GLY A 101 19.87 24.50 -10.74
CA GLY A 101 19.55 24.48 -9.31
C GLY A 101 18.08 24.81 -8.99
N ALA A 102 17.25 25.03 -10.01
CA ALA A 102 15.82 25.29 -9.85
C ALA A 102 15.09 24.00 -9.45
N GLN A 103 14.14 24.12 -8.53
CA GLN A 103 13.27 23.00 -8.17
C GLN A 103 12.17 22.83 -9.22
N VAL A 104 12.00 21.60 -9.69
CA VAL A 104 10.98 21.19 -10.65
C VAL A 104 10.14 20.11 -10.02
N ASP A 105 8.81 20.27 -10.08
CA ASP A 105 7.85 19.27 -9.63
C ASP A 105 7.33 18.48 -10.83
N GLN A 106 7.29 17.15 -10.68
CA GLN A 106 6.85 16.23 -11.73
C GLN A 106 6.08 15.05 -11.11
N ARG A 107 5.50 14.23 -11.97
CA ARG A 107 4.83 12.99 -11.57
C ARG A 107 5.00 11.89 -12.60
N SER A 108 4.80 10.66 -12.17
CA SER A 108 4.52 9.52 -13.04
C SER A 108 3.15 9.69 -13.73
N PRO A 109 2.81 8.83 -14.70
CA PRO A 109 1.42 8.57 -15.04
C PRO A 109 0.63 8.10 -13.80
N VAL A 110 -0.69 8.22 -13.85
CA VAL A 110 -1.56 7.52 -12.90
C VAL A 110 -1.62 6.05 -13.31
N PHE A 111 -1.22 5.17 -12.40
CA PHE A 111 -1.30 3.73 -12.58
C PHE A 111 -2.72 3.28 -12.23
N PRO A 112 -3.49 2.69 -13.17
CA PRO A 112 -4.77 2.08 -12.84
C PRO A 112 -4.56 0.82 -11.97
N PRO A 113 -5.63 0.28 -11.35
CA PRO A 113 -5.59 -1.02 -10.69
C PRO A 113 -4.91 -2.08 -11.55
N ASN A 114 -3.88 -2.74 -11.01
CA ASN A 114 -3.10 -3.75 -11.71
C ASN A 114 -2.53 -3.26 -13.05
N ALA A 115 -1.99 -2.03 -13.06
CA ALA A 115 -1.47 -1.39 -14.25
C ALA A 115 -0.56 -2.31 -15.07
N PRO A 116 -0.87 -2.51 -16.37
CA PRO A 116 0.00 -3.31 -17.24
C PRO A 116 1.34 -2.60 -17.43
N GLY A 117 2.42 -3.37 -17.53
CA GLY A 117 3.77 -2.85 -17.75
C GLY A 117 4.53 -2.46 -16.47
N LEU A 118 3.92 -2.60 -15.30
CA LEU A 118 4.67 -2.64 -14.04
C LEU A 118 5.33 -4.01 -13.87
N GLU A 119 6.54 -4.02 -13.33
CA GLU A 119 7.30 -5.24 -13.11
C GLU A 119 6.87 -5.91 -11.79
N LEU A 120 6.88 -7.25 -11.78
CA LEU A 120 6.62 -8.04 -10.58
C LEU A 120 7.83 -7.99 -9.66
N ALA A 121 7.60 -7.68 -8.39
CA ALA A 121 8.64 -7.81 -7.38
C ALA A 121 8.95 -9.30 -7.11
N PRO A 122 10.09 -9.62 -6.46
CA PRO A 122 10.47 -11.01 -6.16
C PRO A 122 9.49 -11.78 -5.27
N ASP A 123 8.62 -11.08 -4.53
CA ASP A 123 7.55 -11.70 -3.73
C ASP A 123 6.32 -12.11 -4.56
N GLU A 124 6.34 -11.86 -5.87
CA GLU A 124 5.29 -12.15 -6.86
C GLU A 124 3.94 -11.45 -6.63
N GLN A 125 3.83 -10.64 -5.58
CA GLN A 125 2.60 -9.97 -5.17
C GLN A 125 2.71 -8.45 -5.35
N SER A 126 3.86 -7.89 -4.97
CA SER A 126 4.15 -6.47 -5.10
C SER A 126 4.46 -6.11 -6.56
N ARG A 127 4.33 -4.82 -6.87
CA ARG A 127 4.72 -4.24 -8.16
C ARG A 127 5.77 -3.17 -7.92
N TYR A 128 6.68 -2.99 -8.87
CA TYR A 128 7.62 -1.89 -8.79
C TYR A 128 7.67 -1.04 -10.06
N TRP A 129 8.04 0.22 -9.86
CA TRP A 129 8.27 1.21 -10.90
C TRP A 129 9.59 1.92 -10.63
N THR A 130 10.31 2.28 -11.69
CA THR A 130 11.62 2.93 -11.60
C THR A 130 11.50 4.41 -11.95
N LEU A 131 11.80 5.26 -10.97
CA LEU A 131 11.96 6.69 -11.16
C LEU A 131 13.35 6.97 -11.73
N GLN A 132 13.39 7.46 -12.97
CA GLN A 132 14.58 8.03 -13.59
C GLN A 132 14.36 9.54 -13.77
N LEU A 133 15.31 10.34 -13.30
CA LEU A 133 15.24 11.80 -13.51
C LEU A 133 15.53 12.15 -14.98
N PRO A 134 14.96 13.25 -15.51
CA PRO A 134 15.09 13.60 -16.93
C PRO A 134 16.52 13.87 -17.40
N THR A 135 17.42 14.26 -16.49
CA THR A 135 18.83 14.54 -16.79
C THR A 135 19.73 13.88 -15.75
N PRO A 136 20.91 13.37 -16.12
CA PRO A 136 21.79 12.63 -15.21
C PRO A 136 22.32 13.50 -14.06
N ASP A 137 22.52 14.80 -14.29
CA ASP A 137 23.01 15.74 -13.27
C ASP A 137 21.91 16.26 -12.33
N ALA A 138 20.63 15.90 -12.56
CA ALA A 138 19.55 16.32 -11.69
C ALA A 138 19.65 15.61 -10.33
N GLN A 139 19.21 16.31 -9.29
CA GLN A 139 19.24 15.80 -7.92
C GLN A 139 17.81 15.63 -7.41
N LEU A 140 17.45 14.42 -7.02
CA LEU A 140 16.15 14.19 -6.38
C LEU A 140 16.09 15.00 -5.07
N VAL A 141 14.92 15.56 -4.77
CA VAL A 141 14.63 16.22 -3.49
C VAL A 141 13.67 15.36 -2.68
N THR A 142 12.56 14.95 -3.30
CA THR A 142 11.54 14.11 -2.67
C THR A 142 10.85 13.23 -3.70
N ALA A 143 10.37 12.08 -3.26
CA ALA A 143 9.42 11.25 -3.99
C ALA A 143 8.31 10.80 -3.04
N GLU A 144 7.07 10.89 -3.48
CA GLU A 144 5.88 10.53 -2.71
C GLU A 144 5.00 9.61 -3.54
N VAL A 145 4.74 8.42 -3.01
CA VAL A 145 3.69 7.55 -3.53
C VAL A 145 2.36 8.06 -3.01
N GLN A 146 1.39 8.27 -3.89
CA GLN A 146 0.04 8.72 -3.55
C GLN A 146 -0.99 7.69 -4.01
N GLN A 147 -1.77 7.18 -3.06
CA GLN A 147 -2.92 6.32 -3.33
C GLN A 147 -4.19 7.16 -3.39
N TYR A 148 -4.93 7.05 -4.49
CA TYR A 148 -6.22 7.72 -4.63
C TYR A 148 -7.28 7.06 -3.74
N GLY A 149 -8.20 7.89 -3.24
CA GLY A 149 -9.32 7.51 -2.40
C GLY A 149 -10.62 7.30 -3.20
N PRO A 150 -11.78 7.74 -2.65
CA PRO A 150 -13.06 7.74 -3.34
C PRO A 150 -13.03 8.34 -4.75
N PRO A 151 -14.05 8.04 -5.58
CA PRO A 151 -14.18 8.65 -6.90
C PRO A 151 -14.08 10.17 -6.86
N PRO A 152 -13.53 10.81 -7.92
CA PRO A 152 -13.43 12.25 -7.98
C PRO A 152 -14.78 12.93 -7.81
N GLN A 153 -14.83 14.01 -7.04
CA GLN A 153 -16.06 14.76 -6.78
C GLN A 153 -15.87 16.22 -7.15
N ALA A 154 -16.94 16.87 -7.60
CA ALA A 154 -16.89 18.31 -7.81
C ALA A 154 -16.92 19.01 -6.44
N ASN A 155 -15.95 19.90 -6.21
CA ASN A 155 -15.94 20.80 -5.08
C ASN A 155 -17.20 21.70 -5.15
N PRO A 156 -18.06 21.71 -4.13
CA PRO A 156 -19.32 22.46 -4.18
C PRO A 156 -19.14 23.98 -4.18
N GLU A 157 -17.97 24.48 -3.75
CA GLU A 157 -17.68 25.92 -3.68
C GLU A 157 -16.97 26.42 -4.94
N THR A 158 -15.99 25.67 -5.45
CA THR A 158 -15.17 26.09 -6.60
C THR A 158 -15.63 25.48 -7.92
N GLY A 159 -16.38 24.37 -7.90
CA GLY A 159 -16.75 23.59 -9.08
C GLY A 159 -15.59 22.77 -9.67
N GLU A 160 -14.41 22.80 -9.05
CA GLU A 160 -13.25 22.03 -9.48
C GLU A 160 -13.43 20.53 -9.17
N ILE A 161 -12.79 19.66 -9.94
CA ILE A 161 -12.83 18.22 -9.67
C ILE A 161 -11.71 17.86 -8.70
N ASP A 162 -12.10 17.43 -7.51
CA ASP A 162 -11.21 16.95 -6.46
C ASP A 162 -10.86 15.48 -6.70
N PHE A 163 -9.56 15.18 -6.68
CA PHE A 163 -9.05 13.81 -6.73
C PHE A 163 -8.44 13.47 -5.37
N PRO A 164 -9.21 12.90 -4.43
CA PRO A 164 -8.76 12.74 -3.07
C PRO A 164 -7.61 11.73 -2.98
N ILE A 165 -6.55 12.07 -2.27
CA ILE A 165 -5.48 11.15 -1.87
C ILE A 165 -5.82 10.61 -0.49
N ARG A 166 -6.00 9.29 -0.38
CA ARG A 166 -6.31 8.64 0.91
C ARG A 166 -5.07 8.29 1.71
N ALA A 167 -3.93 8.11 1.03
CA ALA A 167 -2.69 7.77 1.68
C ALA A 167 -1.46 8.23 0.89
N SER A 168 -0.39 8.55 1.60
CA SER A 168 0.89 8.94 1.02
C SER A 168 2.08 8.34 1.76
N TRP A 169 3.17 8.06 1.02
CA TRP A 169 4.44 7.53 1.55
C TRP A 169 5.59 8.33 0.96
N VAL A 170 6.44 8.89 1.81
CA VAL A 170 7.43 9.90 1.41
C VAL A 170 8.86 9.38 1.58
N LEU A 171 9.66 9.55 0.52
CA LEU A 171 11.12 9.50 0.52
C LEU A 171 11.66 10.92 0.43
N THR A 172 12.51 11.33 1.37
CA THR A 172 13.36 12.51 1.24
C THR A 172 14.76 12.09 0.79
N ALA A 173 15.25 12.70 -0.29
CA ALA A 173 16.61 12.45 -0.75
C ALA A 173 17.62 13.23 0.11
N THR A 174 18.69 12.56 0.50
CA THR A 174 19.83 13.21 1.18
C THR A 174 21.03 13.28 0.25
N SER A 175 21.82 14.34 0.39
CA SER A 175 23.10 14.54 -0.30
C SER A 175 24.23 13.72 0.30
#